data_AF-A0A849V7G4-F1
#
_entry.id   AF-A0A849V7G4-F1
#
_cell.length_a   1.000
_cell.length_b   1.000
_cell.length_c   1.000
_cell.angle_alpha   90.00
_cell.angle_beta   90.00
_cell.angle_gamma   90.00
#
_symmetry.space_group_name_H-M   'P 1'
#
loop_
_entity.id
_entity.type
_entity.pdbx_description
1 polymer ?
#
loop_
_entity_poly.entity_id
_entity_poly.type
_entity_poly.pdbx_seq_one_letter_code
_entity_poly.pdbx_strand_id
1 'polypeptide(L)'
;MSEQDKTMTQRLTDVVTAANGLTQTVQDKIGEINSTVSAKMVEVDTKVTSAENAFDTWKESLVENINGINVYKQGNVKRFTFATTLGNGGWTGDADGPDSDYPYCNNPQPPYYINMLEFLPSVVHSGYGTGGDFFKIEFLMTHRGMFASDGYTDHLIFTGTSFNDSVAGQLEVKKVANDKSVSIFISEPENPEKEILLTNELEGTTIPVLFRAINQGYDNGIARVSLKVDTRQHCGSTRAISVDTHYTSLNGQPSANRITQEKPHWES
;
A
#
# COMPACT_ATOMS: atom_id res chain seq x y z
N MET A 1 -71.87 5.90 53.16
CA MET A 1 -71.30 6.61 54.34
C MET A 1 -70.43 7.73 53.82
N SER A 2 -70.68 8.96 54.24
CA SER A 2 -69.89 10.12 53.80
C SER A 2 -68.59 10.23 54.60
N GLU A 3 -67.55 10.85 54.05
CA GLU A 3 -66.25 11.05 54.72
C GLU A 3 -66.29 11.89 56.02
N GLN A 4 -67.46 12.41 56.38
CA GLN A 4 -67.67 13.26 57.56
C GLN A 4 -67.88 12.46 58.87
N ASP A 5 -68.12 11.14 58.82
CA ASP A 5 -68.40 10.31 60.01
C ASP A 5 -67.17 9.57 60.60
N LYS A 6 -65.95 9.80 60.07
CA LYS A 6 -64.71 9.14 60.54
C LYS A 6 -64.03 9.92 61.67
N THR A 7 -63.54 9.22 62.70
CA THR A 7 -62.68 9.81 63.74
C THR A 7 -61.34 10.28 63.16
N MET A 8 -60.68 11.25 63.82
CA MET A 8 -59.34 11.74 63.43
C MET A 8 -58.32 10.60 63.28
N THR A 9 -58.35 9.64 64.20
CA THR A 9 -57.48 8.46 64.18
C THR A 9 -57.73 7.59 62.95
N GLN A 10 -58.99 7.34 62.57
CA GLN A 10 -59.32 6.59 61.36
C GLN A 10 -58.84 7.30 60.09
N ARG A 11 -59.00 8.63 60.02
CA ARG A 11 -58.47 9.43 58.91
C ARG A 11 -56.95 9.34 58.80
N LEU A 12 -56.24 9.39 59.94
CA LEU A 12 -54.79 9.27 59.97
C LEU A 12 -54.32 7.87 59.52
N THR A 13 -55.01 6.82 59.96
CA THR A 13 -54.73 5.45 59.52
C THR A 13 -54.93 5.29 58.02
N ASP A 14 -56.04 5.81 57.47
CA ASP A 14 -56.31 5.74 56.02
C ASP A 14 -55.21 6.44 55.21
N VAL A 15 -54.73 7.60 55.67
CA VAL A 15 -53.62 8.33 55.04
C VAL A 15 -52.31 7.53 55.10
N VAL A 16 -51.99 6.93 56.25
CA VAL A 16 -50.78 6.09 56.39
C VAL A 16 -50.85 4.87 55.47
N THR A 17 -52.01 4.19 55.41
CA THR A 17 -52.22 3.07 54.50
C THR A 17 -52.06 3.49 53.04
N ALA A 18 -52.64 4.63 52.65
CA ALA A 18 -52.49 5.16 51.29
C ALA A 18 -51.03 5.55 50.98
N ALA A 19 -50.32 6.18 51.91
CA ALA A 19 -48.91 6.56 51.74
C ALA A 19 -47.99 5.34 51.62
N ASN A 20 -48.24 4.29 52.40
CA ASN A 20 -47.51 3.02 52.29
C ASN A 20 -47.78 2.33 50.93
N GLY A 21 -49.04 2.33 50.48
CA GLY A 21 -49.41 1.80 49.15
C GLY A 21 -48.74 2.57 48.01
N LEU A 22 -48.67 3.90 48.11
CA LEU A 22 -47.95 4.74 47.15
C LEU A 22 -46.44 4.45 47.17
N THR A 23 -45.85 4.32 48.36
CA THR A 23 -44.41 4.00 48.51
C THR A 23 -44.07 2.66 47.86
N GLN A 24 -44.90 1.62 48.08
CA GLN A 24 -44.71 0.32 47.43
C GLN A 24 -44.82 0.44 45.90
N THR A 25 -45.83 1.15 45.40
CA THR A 25 -46.02 1.37 43.96
C THR A 25 -44.80 2.06 43.34
N VAL A 26 -44.23 3.06 44.01
CA VAL A 26 -43.02 3.76 43.55
C VAL A 26 -41.82 2.82 43.54
N GLN A 27 -41.63 2.00 44.58
CA GLN A 27 -40.54 1.01 44.63
C GLN A 27 -40.65 -0.02 43.51
N ASP A 28 -41.86 -0.53 43.25
CA ASP A 28 -42.12 -1.48 42.16
C ASP A 28 -41.79 -0.84 40.80
N LYS A 29 -42.21 0.41 40.58
CA LYS A 29 -41.91 1.15 39.34
C LYS A 29 -40.42 1.44 39.17
N ILE A 30 -39.69 1.74 40.24
CA ILE A 30 -38.22 1.85 40.20
C ILE A 30 -37.58 0.52 39.81
N GLY A 31 -38.07 -0.60 40.36
CA GLY A 31 -37.62 -1.94 40.00
C GLY A 31 -37.83 -2.27 38.52
N GLU A 32 -39.04 -1.98 38.01
CA GLU A 32 -39.38 -2.13 36.58
C GLU A 32 -38.48 -1.28 35.68
N ILE A 33 -38.26 0.00 36.05
CA ILE A 33 -37.39 0.91 35.30
C ILE A 33 -35.96 0.38 35.27
N ASN A 34 -35.40 0.00 36.41
CA ASN A 34 -34.03 -0.52 36.49
C ASN A 34 -33.86 -1.78 35.65
N SER A 35 -34.80 -2.74 35.76
CA SER A 35 -34.79 -3.96 34.94
C SER A 35 -34.85 -3.64 33.44
N THR A 36 -35.73 -2.72 33.05
CA THR A 36 -35.88 -2.30 31.65
C THR A 36 -34.61 -1.62 31.13
N VAL A 37 -34.02 -0.71 31.91
CA VAL A 37 -32.81 0.02 31.56
C VAL A 37 -31.63 -0.94 31.42
N SER A 38 -31.43 -1.86 32.39
CA SER A 38 -30.37 -2.86 32.30
C SER A 38 -30.53 -3.77 31.09
N ALA A 39 -31.74 -4.23 30.79
CA ALA A 39 -32.01 -5.03 29.60
C ALA A 39 -31.71 -4.26 28.30
N LYS A 40 -32.06 -2.97 28.25
CA LYS A 40 -31.78 -2.10 27.09
C LYS A 40 -30.30 -1.79 26.94
N MET A 41 -29.55 -1.63 28.03
CA MET A 41 -28.09 -1.47 27.98
C MET A 41 -27.43 -2.70 27.35
N VAL A 42 -27.80 -3.91 27.79
CA VAL A 42 -27.27 -5.17 27.20
C VAL A 42 -27.62 -5.29 25.71
N GLU A 43 -28.83 -4.90 25.32
CA GLU A 43 -29.25 -4.89 23.91
C GLU A 43 -28.41 -3.91 23.08
N VAL A 44 -28.13 -2.72 23.61
CA VAL A 44 -27.27 -1.71 22.97
C VAL A 44 -25.84 -2.24 22.82
N ASP A 45 -25.25 -2.76 23.89
CA ASP A 45 -23.89 -3.30 23.88
C ASP A 45 -23.74 -4.40 22.82
N THR A 46 -24.72 -5.32 22.76
CA THR A 46 -24.74 -6.39 21.74
C THR A 46 -24.78 -5.84 20.33
N LYS A 47 -25.59 -4.81 20.08
CA LYS A 47 -25.70 -4.17 18.75
C LYS A 47 -24.41 -3.43 18.38
N VAL A 48 -23.78 -2.75 19.34
CA VAL A 48 -22.52 -2.04 19.12
C VAL A 48 -21.42 -3.04 18.75
N THR A 49 -21.22 -4.10 19.55
CA THR A 49 -20.21 -5.13 19.24
C THR A 49 -20.47 -5.81 17.90
N SER A 50 -21.72 -6.11 17.58
CA SER A 50 -22.06 -6.70 16.27
C SER A 50 -21.75 -5.74 15.11
N ALA A 51 -21.95 -4.44 15.30
CA ALA A 51 -21.67 -3.43 14.28
C ALA A 51 -20.15 -3.22 14.11
N GLU A 52 -19.39 -3.19 15.20
CA GLU A 52 -17.91 -3.11 15.18
C GLU A 52 -17.32 -4.30 14.40
N ASN A 53 -17.75 -5.52 14.71
CA ASN A 53 -17.28 -6.72 14.01
C ASN A 53 -17.63 -6.71 12.50
N ALA A 54 -18.84 -6.26 12.15
CA ALA A 54 -19.26 -6.14 10.75
C ALA A 54 -18.45 -5.07 10.01
N PHE A 55 -18.13 -3.96 10.69
CA PHE A 55 -17.30 -2.90 10.15
C PHE A 55 -15.86 -3.35 9.92
N ASP A 56 -15.25 -4.04 10.88
CA ASP A 56 -13.88 -4.55 10.75
C ASP A 56 -13.78 -5.58 9.61
N THR A 57 -14.74 -6.50 9.52
CA THR A 57 -14.83 -7.47 8.41
C THR A 57 -14.93 -6.75 7.05
N TRP A 58 -15.76 -5.72 6.97
CA TRP A 58 -15.91 -4.92 5.75
C TRP A 58 -14.61 -4.17 5.41
N LYS A 59 -13.94 -3.57 6.41
CA LYS A 59 -12.68 -2.85 6.23
C LYS A 59 -11.55 -3.77 5.73
N GLU A 60 -11.42 -4.96 6.29
CA GLU A 60 -10.42 -5.97 5.87
C GLU A 60 -10.67 -6.47 4.43
N SER A 61 -11.93 -6.46 3.98
CA SER A 61 -12.26 -6.74 2.58
C SER A 61 -11.73 -5.68 1.61
N LEU A 62 -11.48 -4.46 2.09
CA LEU A 62 -11.04 -3.31 1.28
C LEU A 62 -9.55 -3.00 1.37
N VAL A 63 -8.88 -3.37 2.48
CA VAL A 63 -7.47 -3.07 2.68
C VAL A 63 -6.76 -4.27 3.30
N GLU A 64 -5.59 -4.59 2.77
CA GLU A 64 -4.68 -5.58 3.36
C GLU A 64 -3.28 -4.99 3.52
N ASN A 65 -2.55 -5.39 4.56
CA ASN A 65 -1.16 -4.99 4.72
C ASN A 65 -0.24 -6.07 4.14
N ILE A 66 0.51 -5.74 3.09
CA ILE A 66 1.47 -6.65 2.47
C ILE A 66 2.84 -5.98 2.53
N ASN A 67 3.81 -6.67 3.12
CA ASN A 67 5.20 -6.18 3.24
C ASN A 67 5.32 -4.77 3.85
N GLY A 68 4.43 -4.44 4.79
CA GLY A 68 4.40 -3.13 5.47
C GLY A 68 3.71 -2.01 4.69
N ILE A 69 3.03 -2.33 3.58
CA ILE A 69 2.25 -1.37 2.78
C ILE A 69 0.76 -1.75 2.80
N ASN A 70 -0.09 -0.74 2.98
CA ASN A 70 -1.53 -0.91 2.80
C ASN A 70 -1.87 -0.99 1.31
N VAL A 71 -2.41 -2.13 0.89
CA VAL A 71 -2.92 -2.41 -0.44
C VAL A 71 -4.44 -2.27 -0.40
N TYR A 72 -4.97 -1.33 -1.19
CA TYR A 72 -6.40 -1.07 -1.31
C TYR A 72 -7.01 -1.94 -2.42
N LYS A 73 -8.20 -2.49 -2.16
CA LYS A 73 -8.90 -3.42 -3.05
C LYS A 73 -10.22 -2.81 -3.53
N GLN A 74 -10.44 -2.83 -4.84
CA GLN A 74 -11.70 -2.48 -5.49
C GLN A 74 -12.06 -3.58 -6.50
N GLY A 75 -12.95 -4.50 -6.10
CA GLY A 75 -13.12 -5.75 -6.84
C GLY A 75 -11.81 -6.52 -6.89
N ASN A 76 -11.38 -6.94 -8.08
CA ASN A 76 -10.09 -7.61 -8.27
C ASN A 76 -8.90 -6.63 -8.41
N VAL A 77 -9.15 -5.33 -8.49
CA VAL A 77 -8.08 -4.34 -8.64
C VAL A 77 -7.48 -4.04 -7.27
N LYS A 78 -6.17 -4.20 -7.17
CA LYS A 78 -5.32 -3.86 -6.03
C LYS A 78 -4.51 -2.61 -6.35
N ARG A 79 -4.36 -1.72 -5.37
CA ARG A 79 -3.58 -0.48 -5.48
C ARG A 79 -2.69 -0.27 -4.27
N PHE A 80 -1.46 0.15 -4.50
CA PHE A 80 -0.64 0.75 -3.45
C PHE A 80 0.28 1.84 -3.99
N THR A 81 0.78 2.66 -3.07
CA THR A 81 1.75 3.72 -3.36
C THR A 81 2.88 3.67 -2.34
N PHE A 82 4.10 4.02 -2.76
CA PHE A 82 5.17 4.34 -1.82
C PHE A 82 6.02 5.51 -2.33
N ALA A 83 6.67 6.21 -1.39
CA ALA A 83 7.55 7.31 -1.70
C ALA A 83 8.75 7.34 -0.73
N THR A 84 9.89 7.84 -1.19
CA THR A 84 11.09 8.04 -0.36
C THR A 84 12.00 9.12 -0.94
N THR A 85 13.12 9.38 -0.27
CA THR A 85 14.28 10.09 -0.84
C THR A 85 15.49 9.17 -0.93
N LEU A 86 16.20 9.21 -2.07
CA LEU A 86 17.48 8.53 -2.27
C LEU A 86 18.64 9.45 -1.93
N GLY A 87 19.63 8.92 -1.21
CA GLY A 87 20.91 9.58 -0.97
C GLY A 87 21.92 9.18 -2.04
N ASN A 88 22.45 10.16 -2.78
CA ASN A 88 23.24 9.88 -3.99
C ASN A 88 24.75 10.16 -3.84
N GLY A 89 25.21 10.51 -2.64
CA GLY A 89 26.56 11.03 -2.41
C GLY A 89 26.62 12.56 -2.42
N GLY A 90 27.82 13.11 -2.22
CA GLY A 90 28.08 14.55 -2.14
C GLY A 90 28.57 15.14 -3.47
N TRP A 91 28.58 16.46 -3.58
CA TRP A 91 29.19 17.16 -4.71
C TRP A 91 30.51 17.79 -4.29
N THR A 92 31.50 17.76 -5.17
CA THR A 92 32.78 18.46 -5.03
C THR A 92 32.96 19.42 -6.19
N GLY A 93 33.45 20.64 -5.91
CA GLY A 93 33.74 21.63 -6.95
C GLY A 93 35.12 21.43 -7.61
N ASP A 94 35.98 20.64 -6.99
CA ASP A 94 37.38 20.47 -7.38
C ASP A 94 37.58 19.41 -8.48
N ALA A 95 36.49 18.78 -8.94
CA ALA A 95 36.48 17.74 -9.96
C ALA A 95 37.37 16.52 -9.60
N ASP A 96 37.48 16.20 -8.30
CA ASP A 96 38.34 15.19 -7.70
C ASP A 96 37.58 13.94 -7.22
N GLY A 97 36.39 13.71 -7.76
CA GLY A 97 35.58 12.52 -7.52
C GLY A 97 36.31 11.21 -7.86
N PRO A 98 35.98 10.10 -7.19
CA PRO A 98 36.71 8.83 -7.34
C PRO A 98 36.48 8.14 -8.70
N ASP A 99 35.48 8.57 -9.46
CA ASP A 99 35.15 8.06 -10.78
C ASP A 99 35.44 9.15 -11.83
N SER A 100 36.37 8.87 -12.75
CA SER A 100 36.80 9.83 -13.77
C SER A 100 35.70 10.23 -14.75
N ASP A 101 34.68 9.38 -14.94
CA ASP A 101 33.53 9.70 -15.77
C ASP A 101 32.53 10.63 -15.04
N TYR A 102 32.67 10.73 -13.71
CA TYR A 102 31.84 11.56 -12.82
C TYR A 102 32.70 12.39 -11.87
N PRO A 103 33.57 13.28 -12.38
CA PRO A 103 34.60 13.93 -11.58
C PRO A 103 34.05 14.86 -10.49
N TYR A 104 32.81 15.35 -10.61
CA TYR A 104 32.17 16.19 -9.59
C TYR A 104 31.38 15.40 -8.54
N CYS A 105 31.27 14.07 -8.69
CA CYS A 105 30.62 13.23 -7.70
C CYS A 105 31.61 12.87 -6.59
N ASN A 106 31.32 13.29 -5.35
CA ASN A 106 32.08 12.88 -4.18
C ASN A 106 31.35 11.76 -3.42
N ASN A 107 32.05 10.70 -3.04
CA ASN A 107 31.52 9.57 -2.27
C ASN A 107 30.18 9.00 -2.81
N PRO A 108 30.15 8.51 -4.06
CA PRO A 108 28.95 7.91 -4.65
C PRO A 108 28.46 6.74 -3.80
N GLN A 109 27.14 6.63 -3.66
CA GLN A 109 26.51 5.46 -3.04
C GLN A 109 26.39 4.32 -4.06
N PRO A 110 26.32 3.04 -3.65
CA PRO A 110 25.93 1.97 -4.57
C PRO A 110 24.60 2.26 -5.29
N PRO A 111 24.38 1.74 -6.52
CA PRO A 111 23.12 1.94 -7.24
C PRO A 111 21.92 1.48 -6.41
N TYR A 112 20.79 2.17 -6.57
CA TYR A 112 19.53 1.73 -5.99
C TYR A 112 18.76 0.87 -6.98
N TYR A 113 18.10 -0.15 -6.47
CA TYR A 113 17.10 -0.93 -7.17
C TYR A 113 15.73 -0.61 -6.58
N ILE A 114 14.83 -0.12 -7.45
CA ILE A 114 13.47 0.25 -7.10
C ILE A 114 12.55 -0.87 -7.59
N ASN A 115 12.13 -1.71 -6.66
CA ASN A 115 11.32 -2.91 -6.88
C ASN A 115 9.84 -2.54 -6.70
N MET A 116 9.19 -2.24 -7.82
CA MET A 116 7.89 -1.56 -7.83
C MET A 116 6.70 -2.51 -7.71
N LEU A 117 6.84 -3.73 -8.25
CA LEU A 117 5.86 -4.80 -8.16
C LEU A 117 6.58 -6.15 -8.33
N GLU A 118 6.23 -7.12 -7.50
CA GLU A 118 6.71 -8.49 -7.59
C GLU A 118 5.57 -9.44 -7.87
N PHE A 119 5.87 -10.51 -8.59
CA PHE A 119 4.98 -11.63 -8.83
C PHE A 119 5.65 -12.88 -8.24
N LEU A 120 5.08 -13.38 -7.15
CA LEU A 120 5.56 -14.59 -6.51
C LEU A 120 4.97 -15.82 -7.22
N PRO A 121 5.77 -16.84 -7.57
CA PRO A 121 5.23 -18.10 -8.05
C PRO A 121 4.42 -18.74 -6.92
N SER A 122 3.13 -18.95 -7.12
CA SER A 122 2.29 -19.56 -6.08
C SER A 122 2.34 -21.08 -6.17
N VAL A 123 2.53 -21.73 -5.02
CA VAL A 123 2.41 -23.20 -4.89
C VAL A 123 0.97 -23.68 -5.12
N VAL A 124 -0.01 -22.77 -5.00
CA VAL A 124 -1.45 -23.03 -5.15
C VAL A 124 -1.96 -22.68 -6.55
N HIS A 125 -1.33 -21.70 -7.20
CA HIS A 125 -1.64 -21.23 -8.54
C HIS A 125 -0.34 -21.19 -9.34
N SER A 126 0.02 -22.31 -9.97
CA SER A 126 1.23 -22.46 -10.80
C SER A 126 1.42 -21.23 -11.69
N GLY A 127 2.46 -20.43 -11.42
CA GLY A 127 2.78 -19.26 -12.22
C GLY A 127 2.73 -17.88 -11.57
N TYR A 128 2.74 -16.86 -12.43
CA TYR A 128 2.83 -15.43 -12.05
C TYR A 128 1.49 -14.68 -12.10
N GLY A 129 0.44 -15.30 -12.63
CA GLY A 129 -0.88 -14.70 -12.78
C GLY A 129 -1.82 -15.60 -13.57
N THR A 130 -2.94 -15.04 -14.00
CA THR A 130 -4.03 -15.73 -14.69
C THR A 130 -4.54 -14.92 -15.89
N GLY A 131 -5.44 -15.52 -16.68
CA GLY A 131 -5.97 -14.89 -17.89
C GLY A 131 -6.70 -13.58 -17.59
N GLY A 132 -6.26 -12.50 -18.23
CA GLY A 132 -6.84 -11.16 -18.05
C GLY A 132 -6.19 -10.33 -16.96
N ASP A 133 -5.14 -10.83 -16.29
CA ASP A 133 -4.42 -10.04 -15.31
C ASP A 133 -3.63 -8.90 -15.94
N PHE A 134 -3.69 -7.73 -15.30
CA PHE A 134 -2.93 -6.56 -15.70
C PHE A 134 -2.18 -5.93 -14.54
N PHE A 135 -1.20 -5.10 -14.89
CA PHE A 135 -0.60 -4.12 -13.99
C PHE A 135 -0.35 -2.79 -14.71
N LYS A 136 -0.39 -1.70 -13.94
CA LYS A 136 0.02 -0.36 -14.32
C LYS A 136 0.86 0.23 -13.19
N ILE A 137 2.00 0.81 -13.52
CA ILE A 137 2.90 1.43 -12.54
C ILE A 137 3.31 2.78 -13.08
N GLU A 138 3.09 3.83 -12.29
CA GLU A 138 3.63 5.16 -12.57
C GLU A 138 4.79 5.42 -11.61
N PHE A 139 5.97 5.65 -12.17
CA PHE A 139 7.19 6.00 -11.46
C PHE A 139 7.53 7.45 -11.74
N LEU A 140 7.82 8.19 -10.68
CA LEU A 140 8.29 9.56 -10.74
C LEU A 140 9.51 9.74 -9.83
N MET A 141 10.57 10.30 -10.37
CA MET A 141 11.74 10.73 -9.60
C MET A 141 12.07 12.18 -9.91
N THR A 142 12.24 13.01 -8.88
CA THR A 142 12.58 14.45 -9.05
C THR A 142 13.63 14.91 -8.06
N HIS A 143 14.33 16.00 -8.37
CA HIS A 143 15.08 16.76 -7.37
C HIS A 143 14.22 17.91 -6.83
N ARG A 144 13.98 17.96 -5.50
CA ARG A 144 13.32 19.10 -4.82
C ARG A 144 12.01 19.58 -5.46
N GLY A 145 11.23 18.68 -6.05
CA GLY A 145 9.97 19.03 -6.73
C GLY A 145 10.14 19.79 -8.05
N MET A 146 11.35 19.79 -8.64
CA MET A 146 11.67 20.44 -9.92
C MET A 146 11.13 19.65 -11.13
N PHE A 147 9.84 19.28 -11.09
CA PHE A 147 9.17 18.48 -12.12
C PHE A 147 9.21 19.16 -13.51
N ALA A 148 9.05 20.48 -13.52
CA ALA A 148 9.00 21.27 -14.75
C ALA A 148 10.38 21.66 -15.29
N SER A 149 11.47 21.39 -14.56
CA SER A 149 12.82 21.74 -14.98
C SER A 149 13.43 20.61 -15.80
N ASP A 150 14.02 20.97 -16.94
CA ASP A 150 14.78 20.04 -17.76
C ASP A 150 15.98 19.51 -16.96
N GLY A 151 16.28 18.21 -17.12
CA GLY A 151 17.39 17.57 -16.43
C GLY A 151 17.11 17.06 -15.00
N TYR A 152 15.89 17.24 -14.48
CA TYR A 152 15.59 16.95 -13.07
C TYR A 152 14.48 15.93 -12.82
N THR A 153 13.86 15.39 -13.86
CA THR A 153 12.69 14.52 -13.74
C THR A 153 12.83 13.26 -14.58
N ASP A 154 12.64 12.12 -13.93
CA ASP A 154 12.37 10.84 -14.60
C ASP A 154 10.90 10.51 -14.38
N HIS A 155 10.15 10.32 -15.46
CA HIS A 155 8.72 9.98 -15.42
C HIS A 155 8.46 8.83 -16.37
N LEU A 156 8.02 7.71 -15.81
CA LEU A 156 7.94 6.42 -16.47
C LEU A 156 6.58 5.78 -16.17
N ILE A 157 5.94 5.20 -17.19
CA ILE A 157 4.68 4.47 -17.02
C ILE A 157 4.84 3.06 -17.57
N PHE A 158 4.74 2.07 -16.70
CA PHE A 158 4.68 0.66 -17.08
C PHE A 158 3.22 0.25 -17.21
N THR A 159 2.89 -0.45 -18.29
CA THR A 159 1.61 -1.15 -18.45
C THR A 159 1.89 -2.55 -18.95
N GLY A 160 1.31 -3.57 -18.32
CA GLY A 160 1.58 -4.95 -18.71
C GLY A 160 0.57 -5.94 -18.19
N THR A 161 0.89 -7.21 -18.40
CA THR A 161 0.08 -8.36 -18.04
C THR A 161 0.95 -9.44 -17.40
N SER A 162 0.33 -10.24 -16.54
CA SER A 162 0.94 -11.46 -16.00
C SER A 162 0.09 -12.65 -16.39
N PHE A 163 0.71 -13.78 -16.68
CA PHE A 163 0.04 -15.05 -16.91
C PHE A 163 0.79 -16.17 -16.18
N ASN A 164 0.41 -17.42 -16.44
CA ASN A 164 1.01 -18.58 -15.76
C ASN A 164 2.54 -18.62 -15.91
N ASP A 165 3.10 -18.32 -17.09
CA ASP A 165 4.53 -18.52 -17.35
C ASP A 165 5.32 -17.25 -17.65
N SER A 166 4.67 -16.09 -17.57
CA SER A 166 5.25 -14.83 -18.07
C SER A 166 4.74 -13.59 -17.36
N VAL A 167 5.61 -12.58 -17.31
CA VAL A 167 5.32 -11.22 -16.88
C VAL A 167 5.96 -10.29 -17.90
N ALA A 168 5.13 -9.57 -18.62
CA ALA A 168 5.54 -8.76 -19.74
C ALA A 168 4.73 -7.48 -19.82
N GLY A 169 5.28 -6.46 -20.47
CA GLY A 169 4.59 -5.21 -20.66
C GLY A 169 5.33 -4.27 -21.57
N GLN A 170 4.94 -3.01 -21.45
CA GLN A 170 5.49 -1.89 -22.17
C GLN A 170 5.82 -0.79 -21.18
N LEU A 171 6.96 -0.13 -21.40
CA LEU A 171 7.36 1.08 -20.70
C LEU A 171 7.15 2.27 -21.63
N GLU A 172 6.29 3.20 -21.25
CA GLU A 172 6.23 4.54 -21.83
C GLU A 172 7.21 5.45 -21.10
N VAL A 173 8.16 6.02 -21.85
CA VAL A 173 9.15 6.95 -21.31
C VAL A 173 8.62 8.37 -21.48
N LYS A 174 8.17 9.02 -20.41
CA LYS A 174 7.63 10.39 -20.48
C LYS A 174 8.72 11.45 -20.36
N LYS A 175 9.68 11.25 -19.45
CA LYS A 175 10.88 12.08 -19.28
C LYS A 175 12.02 11.26 -18.71
N VAL A 176 13.26 11.60 -19.08
CA VAL A 176 14.49 11.09 -18.48
C VAL A 176 15.35 12.27 -18.04
N ALA A 177 15.78 12.28 -16.78
CA ALA A 177 16.52 13.41 -16.24
C ALA A 177 17.92 13.51 -16.86
N ASN A 178 18.64 12.39 -16.94
CA ASN A 178 19.97 12.36 -17.54
C ASN A 178 20.17 11.01 -18.24
N ASP A 179 20.84 11.02 -19.38
CA ASP A 179 21.30 9.78 -19.99
C ASP A 179 22.10 8.97 -18.95
N LYS A 180 21.81 7.68 -18.88
CA LYS A 180 22.44 6.71 -17.96
C LYS A 180 22.06 6.84 -16.48
N SER A 181 21.11 7.69 -16.09
CA SER A 181 20.67 7.75 -14.68
C SER A 181 19.78 6.58 -14.28
N VAL A 182 18.94 6.09 -15.20
CA VAL A 182 17.95 5.05 -14.93
C VAL A 182 18.03 3.97 -16.00
N SER A 183 17.95 2.70 -15.59
CA SER A 183 17.77 1.57 -16.48
C SER A 183 16.65 0.65 -15.98
N ILE A 184 15.97 -0.02 -16.91
CA ILE A 184 15.13 -1.17 -16.56
C ILE A 184 16.08 -2.30 -16.20
N PHE A 185 15.88 -2.92 -15.03
CA PHE A 185 16.68 -4.05 -14.59
C PHE A 185 15.85 -5.33 -14.67
N ILE A 186 16.39 -6.34 -15.35
CA ILE A 186 15.73 -7.63 -15.59
C ILE A 186 16.66 -8.74 -15.10
N SER A 187 16.16 -9.54 -14.15
CA SER A 187 16.80 -10.77 -13.68
C SER A 187 15.90 -11.95 -14.03
N GLU A 188 16.35 -12.79 -14.97
CA GLU A 188 15.66 -13.99 -15.41
C GLU A 188 16.50 -15.24 -15.07
N PRO A 189 15.89 -16.41 -14.81
CA PRO A 189 16.64 -17.64 -14.56
C PRO A 189 17.49 -18.00 -15.77
N GLU A 190 18.68 -18.56 -15.51
CA GLU A 190 19.58 -19.12 -16.54
C GLU A 190 19.99 -18.13 -17.65
N ASN A 191 19.70 -16.83 -17.48
CA ASN A 191 20.02 -15.77 -18.41
C ASN A 191 20.92 -14.75 -17.73
N PRO A 192 21.90 -14.15 -18.46
CA PRO A 192 22.60 -12.98 -17.97
C PRO A 192 21.60 -11.87 -17.65
N GLU A 193 21.85 -11.15 -16.55
CA GLU A 193 21.10 -9.96 -16.19
C GLU A 193 21.08 -8.98 -17.37
N LYS A 194 19.91 -8.40 -17.62
CA LYS A 194 19.73 -7.43 -18.72
C LYS A 194 19.39 -6.07 -18.13
N GLU A 195 20.04 -5.06 -18.65
CA GLU A 195 19.72 -3.66 -18.37
C GLU A 195 19.32 -2.97 -19.66
N ILE A 196 18.13 -2.35 -19.69
CA ILE A 196 17.72 -1.48 -20.78
C ILE A 196 17.92 -0.06 -20.31
N LEU A 197 19.00 0.57 -20.79
CA LEU A 197 19.34 1.93 -20.43
C LEU A 197 18.28 2.91 -20.95
N LEU A 198 17.81 3.81 -20.09
CA LEU A 198 16.91 4.89 -20.49
C LEU A 198 17.74 6.13 -20.81
N THR A 199 17.45 6.72 -21.96
CA THR A 199 18.10 7.91 -22.50
C THR A 199 17.06 8.94 -22.92
N ASN A 200 17.46 10.19 -23.05
CA ASN A 200 16.61 11.27 -23.51
C ASN A 200 16.06 11.01 -24.94
N GLU A 201 16.78 10.24 -25.77
CA GLU A 201 16.31 9.84 -27.11
C GLU A 201 15.09 8.91 -27.08
N LEU A 202 14.85 8.24 -25.95
CA LEU A 202 13.71 7.35 -25.77
C LEU A 202 12.46 8.09 -25.27
N GLU A 203 12.53 9.38 -24.97
CA GLU A 203 11.36 10.16 -24.55
C GLU A 203 10.25 10.16 -25.61
N GLY A 204 9.01 9.94 -25.16
CA GLY A 204 7.84 9.78 -26.01
C GLY A 204 7.73 8.40 -26.68
N THR A 205 8.70 7.51 -26.49
CA THR A 205 8.68 6.15 -27.06
C THR A 205 8.06 5.13 -26.09
N THR A 206 7.80 3.94 -26.63
CA THR A 206 7.34 2.78 -25.89
C THR A 206 8.31 1.63 -26.09
N ILE A 207 8.80 1.05 -24.99
CA ILE A 207 9.78 -0.03 -24.98
C ILE A 207 9.07 -1.32 -24.54
N PRO A 208 9.08 -2.41 -25.33
CA PRO A 208 8.59 -3.70 -24.86
C PRO A 208 9.57 -4.30 -23.84
N VAL A 209 9.04 -4.86 -22.76
CA VAL A 209 9.84 -5.42 -21.66
C VAL A 209 9.29 -6.78 -21.26
N LEU A 210 10.20 -7.74 -21.13
CA LEU A 210 9.93 -9.06 -20.57
C LEU A 210 10.63 -9.13 -19.21
N PHE A 211 9.85 -9.05 -18.14
CA PHE A 211 10.36 -9.28 -16.77
C PHE A 211 10.46 -10.77 -16.47
N ARG A 212 9.64 -11.55 -17.18
CA ARG A 212 9.73 -13.00 -17.28
C ARG A 212 9.23 -13.45 -18.65
N ALA A 213 10.12 -13.97 -19.47
CA ALA A 213 9.77 -14.57 -20.75
C ALA A 213 9.09 -15.94 -20.57
N ILE A 214 8.28 -16.33 -21.56
CA ILE A 214 7.69 -17.66 -21.67
C ILE A 214 8.78 -18.75 -21.73
N ASN A 215 8.42 -19.98 -21.37
CA ASN A 215 9.31 -21.15 -21.37
C ASN A 215 10.53 -21.08 -20.44
N GLN A 216 10.53 -20.17 -19.44
CA GLN A 216 11.58 -20.08 -18.42
C GLN A 216 11.26 -20.90 -17.14
N GLY A 217 10.22 -21.73 -17.19
CA GLY A 217 9.68 -22.50 -16.05
C GLY A 217 8.50 -21.81 -15.37
N TYR A 218 7.59 -22.61 -14.77
CA TYR A 218 6.30 -22.15 -14.24
C TYR A 218 6.34 -21.79 -12.75
N ASP A 219 7.22 -22.42 -11.96
CA ASP A 219 7.04 -22.48 -10.50
C ASP A 219 8.26 -22.01 -9.69
N ASN A 220 9.31 -21.48 -10.32
CA ASN A 220 10.51 -21.04 -9.62
C ASN A 220 10.80 -19.55 -9.85
N GLY A 221 11.11 -18.87 -8.73
CA GLY A 221 11.64 -17.52 -8.63
C GLY A 221 10.68 -16.38 -8.95
N ILE A 222 11.07 -15.17 -8.57
CA ILE A 222 10.27 -13.96 -8.53
C ILE A 222 10.43 -13.19 -9.84
N ALA A 223 9.32 -12.91 -10.51
CA ALA A 223 9.30 -11.94 -11.60
C ALA A 223 9.06 -10.55 -11.01
N ARG A 224 9.82 -9.55 -11.45
CA ARG A 224 9.86 -8.26 -10.77
C ARG A 224 9.96 -7.11 -11.75
N VAL A 225 9.13 -6.09 -11.55
CA VAL A 225 9.25 -4.81 -12.26
C VAL A 225 10.22 -3.93 -11.48
N SER A 226 11.46 -3.86 -11.96
CA SER A 226 12.56 -3.15 -11.30
C SER A 226 13.19 -2.09 -12.18
N LEU A 227 13.51 -0.97 -11.55
CA LEU A 227 14.43 0.02 -12.09
C LEU A 227 15.74 -0.02 -11.31
N LYS A 228 16.85 0.25 -12.01
CA LYS A 228 18.13 0.57 -11.40
C LYS A 228 18.39 2.06 -11.57
N VAL A 229 18.80 2.72 -10.49
CA VAL A 229 19.14 4.14 -10.46
C VAL A 229 20.63 4.26 -10.16
N ASP A 230 21.38 4.84 -11.10
CA ASP A 230 22.79 5.18 -10.91
C ASP A 230 22.90 6.48 -10.10
N THR A 231 23.43 6.36 -8.89
CA THR A 231 23.59 7.48 -7.95
C THR A 231 24.62 8.50 -8.43
N ARG A 232 25.61 8.09 -9.24
CA ARG A 232 26.71 8.95 -9.70
C ARG A 232 26.22 10.13 -10.53
N GLN A 233 25.15 9.92 -11.28
CA GLN A 233 24.44 10.93 -12.07
C GLN A 233 23.72 11.97 -11.22
N HIS A 234 23.65 11.76 -9.90
CA HIS A 234 22.82 12.52 -8.98
C HIS A 234 23.57 13.00 -7.74
N CYS A 235 24.90 12.89 -7.70
CA CYS A 235 25.69 13.32 -6.55
C CYS A 235 25.50 14.81 -6.26
N GLY A 236 25.33 15.15 -4.97
CA GLY A 236 24.93 16.49 -4.51
C GLY A 236 23.46 16.85 -4.73
N SER A 237 22.68 15.97 -5.35
CA SER A 237 21.25 16.16 -5.62
C SER A 237 20.46 14.98 -5.07
N THR A 238 19.85 15.14 -3.90
CA THR A 238 18.86 14.17 -3.40
C THR A 238 17.71 13.99 -4.39
N ARG A 239 17.24 12.75 -4.54
CA ARG A 239 16.14 12.41 -5.47
C ARG A 239 14.95 11.88 -4.69
N ALA A 240 13.81 12.57 -4.79
CA ALA A 240 12.55 12.12 -4.24
C ALA A 240 11.87 11.20 -5.25
N ILE A 241 11.44 10.03 -4.81
CA ILE A 241 10.77 9.01 -5.61
C ILE A 241 9.34 8.84 -5.13
N SER A 242 8.42 8.66 -6.07
CA SER A 242 7.08 8.12 -5.82
C SER A 242 6.73 7.05 -6.84
N VAL A 243 6.05 6.01 -6.38
CA VAL A 243 5.54 4.90 -7.19
C VAL A 243 4.06 4.71 -6.87
N ASP A 244 3.20 4.71 -7.89
CA ASP A 244 1.79 4.32 -7.81
C ASP A 244 1.54 3.08 -8.66
N THR A 245 1.05 2.02 -8.05
CA THR A 245 0.90 0.70 -8.67
C THR A 245 -0.55 0.25 -8.60
N HIS A 246 -1.12 -0.14 -9.75
CA HIS A 246 -2.40 -0.85 -9.90
C HIS A 246 -2.15 -2.23 -10.50
N TYR A 247 -2.82 -3.26 -10.01
CA TYR A 247 -2.70 -4.60 -10.57
C TYR A 247 -3.88 -5.49 -10.18
N THR A 248 -4.08 -6.60 -10.87
CA THR A 248 -5.15 -7.57 -10.54
C THR A 248 -4.64 -8.94 -10.10
N SER A 249 -3.40 -9.28 -10.45
CA SER A 249 -2.85 -10.60 -10.16
C SER A 249 -2.94 -10.95 -8.67
N LEU A 250 -3.40 -12.17 -8.40
CA LEU A 250 -3.39 -12.74 -7.05
C LEU A 250 -1.96 -12.99 -6.55
N ASN A 251 -1.03 -13.21 -7.48
CA ASN A 251 0.37 -13.48 -7.22
C ASN A 251 1.22 -12.18 -7.20
N GLY A 252 0.62 -11.05 -7.56
CA GLY A 252 1.23 -9.73 -7.49
C GLY A 252 1.23 -9.14 -6.07
N GLN A 253 2.31 -8.47 -5.70
CA GLN A 253 2.43 -7.78 -4.41
C GLN A 253 3.49 -6.67 -4.39
N PRO A 254 3.39 -5.69 -3.47
CA PRO A 254 4.52 -4.80 -3.17
C PRO A 254 5.73 -5.61 -2.71
N SER A 255 6.93 -5.26 -3.18
CA SER A 255 8.17 -5.90 -2.75
C SER A 255 8.41 -5.76 -1.25
N ALA A 256 9.06 -6.75 -0.63
CA ALA A 256 9.61 -6.60 0.72
C ALA A 256 10.73 -5.55 0.75
N ASN A 257 11.66 -5.67 -0.20
CA ASN A 257 12.81 -4.78 -0.38
C ASN A 257 12.56 -3.80 -1.52
N ARG A 258 11.58 -2.90 -1.35
CA ARG A 258 11.15 -1.95 -2.41
C ARG A 258 12.25 -1.06 -2.92
N ILE A 259 13.15 -0.66 -2.04
CA ILE A 259 14.26 0.23 -2.34
C ILE A 259 15.46 -0.34 -1.61
N THR A 260 16.41 -0.84 -2.38
CA THR A 260 17.57 -1.54 -1.85
C THR A 260 18.79 -1.22 -2.70
N GLN A 261 19.97 -1.36 -2.12
CA GLN A 261 21.24 -1.32 -2.85
C GLN A 261 21.78 -2.74 -3.11
N GLU A 262 21.07 -3.75 -2.61
CA GLU A 262 21.29 -5.14 -2.97
C GLU A 262 20.65 -5.39 -4.33
N LYS A 263 21.43 -5.96 -5.23
CA LYS A 263 20.94 -6.30 -6.56
C LYS A 263 19.85 -7.37 -6.46
N PRO A 264 18.65 -7.15 -7.04
CA PRO A 264 17.60 -8.16 -7.07
C PRO A 264 18.07 -9.38 -7.85
N HIS A 265 17.81 -10.56 -7.30
CA HIS A 265 18.05 -11.83 -7.98
C HIS A 265 16.71 -12.49 -8.27
N TRP A 266 16.64 -13.34 -9.29
CA TRP A 266 15.40 -14.04 -9.61
C TRP A 266 14.97 -14.99 -8.46
N GLU A 267 15.92 -15.44 -7.62
CA GLU A 267 15.64 -16.34 -6.47
C GLU A 267 15.19 -15.61 -5.20
N SER A 268 15.37 -14.29 -5.11
CA SER A 268 15.17 -13.51 -3.88
C SER A 268 14.69 -12.07 -4.12
#